data_AF-A0A353XT95-F1
#
_entry.id   AF-A0A353XT95-F1
#
_cell.length_a   1.000
_cell.length_b   1.000
_cell.length_c   1.000
_cell.angle_alpha   90.00
_cell.angle_beta   90.00
_cell.angle_gamma   90.00
#
_symmetry.space_group_name_H-M   'P 1'
#
loop_
_entity.id
_entity.type
_entity.pdbx_description
1 polymer ?
#
loop_
_entity_poly.entity_id
_entity_poly.type
_entity_poly.pdbx_seq_one_letter_code
_entity_poly.pdbx_strand_id
1 'polypeptide(L)' 'RSSDLDIFADAYMELWKIERDLDLASKDSGILSQVNSTIFLMADLYNPESDREDYEFDEDKLRLNVKLELDKLKLDKII' A
#
# COMPACT_ATOMS: atom_id res chain seq x y z
N ARG A 1 -18.69 9.01 6.20
CA ARG A 1 -18.01 9.96 5.28
C ARG A 1 -16.69 9.29 4.98
N SER A 2 -16.39 9.00 3.73
CA SER A 2 -15.16 8.29 3.38
C SER A 2 -13.94 9.16 3.70
N SER A 3 -12.94 8.60 4.36
CA SER A 3 -11.69 9.27 4.73
C SER A 3 -10.71 9.30 3.56
N ASP A 4 -9.62 10.08 3.68
CA ASP A 4 -8.56 10.08 2.67
C ASP A 4 -7.90 8.70 2.53
N LEU A 5 -7.93 7.87 3.58
CA LEU A 5 -7.35 6.53 3.56
C LEU A 5 -8.25 5.49 2.92
N ASP A 6 -9.57 5.62 3.05
CA ASP A 6 -10.50 4.82 2.26
C ASP A 6 -10.27 5.03 0.76
N ILE A 7 -10.19 6.30 0.34
CA ILE A 7 -9.93 6.67 -1.05
C ILE A 7 -8.57 6.13 -1.51
N PHE A 8 -7.55 6.24 -0.65
CA PHE A 8 -6.22 5.70 -0.94
C PHE A 8 -6.26 4.19 -1.14
N ALA A 9 -6.85 3.43 -0.22
CA ALA A 9 -6.89 1.98 -0.29
C ALA A 9 -7.61 1.52 -1.55
N ASP A 10 -8.81 2.04 -1.82
CA ASP A 10 -9.59 1.73 -3.02
C ASP A 10 -8.80 2.07 -4.30
N ALA A 11 -8.23 3.27 -4.38
CA ALA A 11 -7.46 3.70 -5.53
C ALA A 11 -6.21 2.85 -5.75
N TYR A 12 -5.52 2.46 -4.68
CA TYR A 12 -4.32 1.61 -4.75
C TYR A 12 -4.68 0.22 -5.29
N MET A 13 -5.78 -0.36 -4.83
CA MET A 13 -6.26 -1.66 -5.30
C MET A 13 -6.66 -1.62 -6.79
N GLU A 14 -7.29 -0.54 -7.24
CA GLU A 14 -7.63 -0.37 -8.66
C GLU A 14 -6.39 -0.16 -9.54
N LEU A 15 -5.44 0.66 -9.10
CA LEU A 15 -4.16 0.85 -9.81
C LEU A 15 -3.39 -0.45 -9.94
N TRP A 16 -3.35 -1.27 -8.88
CA TRP A 16 -2.70 -2.58 -8.91
C TRP A 16 -3.30 -3.51 -9.98
N LYS A 17 -4.64 -3.52 -10.11
CA LYS A 17 -5.34 -4.30 -11.16
C LYS A 17 -4.97 -3.79 -12.56
N ILE A 18 -4.96 -2.48 -12.75
CA ILE A 18 -4.59 -1.85 -14.03
C ILE A 18 -3.15 -2.21 -14.41
N GLU A 19 -2.20 -2.09 -13.48
CA GLU A 19 -0.79 -2.40 -13.73
C GLU A 19 -0.57 -3.88 -14.04
N ARG A 20 -1.29 -4.78 -13.36
CA ARG A 20 -1.30 -6.22 -13.68
C ARG A 20 -1.80 -6.47 -15.09
N ASP A 21 -2.94 -5.88 -15.46
CA ASP A 21 -3.57 -6.11 -16.77
C ASP A 21 -2.75 -5.53 -17.93
N LEU A 22 -1.90 -4.53 -17.64
CA LEU A 22 -0.95 -3.93 -18.58
C LEU A 22 0.46 -4.54 -18.52
N ASP A 23 0.69 -5.55 -17.68
CA ASP A 23 2.01 -6.16 -17.43
C ASP A 23 3.10 -5.11 -17.11
N LEU A 24 2.76 -4.12 -16.28
CA LEU A 24 3.67 -3.05 -15.87
C LEU A 24 4.51 -3.43 -14.65
N ALA A 25 3.98 -4.28 -13.76
CA ALA A 25 4.67 -4.72 -12.55
C ALA A 25 6.02 -5.43 -12.85
N SER A 26 6.17 -6.03 -14.04
CA SER A 26 7.42 -6.65 -14.49
C SER A 26 8.55 -5.65 -14.79
N LYS A 27 8.23 -4.35 -14.86
CA LYS A 27 9.18 -3.25 -15.14
C LYS A 27 9.74 -2.62 -13.86
N ASP A 28 9.18 -2.95 -12.70
CA ASP A 28 9.64 -2.40 -11.43
C ASP A 28 11.02 -2.94 -11.05
N SER A 29 11.83 -2.09 -10.41
CA SER A 29 13.04 -2.57 -9.74
C SER A 29 12.67 -3.50 -8.58
N GLY A 30 13.58 -4.36 -8.13
CA GLY A 30 13.31 -5.31 -7.05
C GLY A 30 12.77 -4.63 -5.78
N ILE A 31 13.35 -3.50 -5.37
CA ILE A 31 12.89 -2.75 -4.20
C ILE A 31 11.54 -2.07 -4.43
N LEU A 32 11.28 -1.56 -5.63
CA LEU A 32 10.00 -0.93 -5.97
C LEU A 32 8.88 -1.96 -5.97
N SER A 33 9.11 -3.11 -6.60
CA SER A 33 8.17 -4.23 -6.62
C SER A 33 7.86 -4.73 -5.21
N GLN A 34 8.87 -4.84 -4.34
CA GLN A 34 8.69 -5.21 -2.94
C GLN A 34 7.86 -4.18 -2.16
N VAL A 35 8.18 -2.89 -2.28
CA VAL A 35 7.46 -1.81 -1.60
C VAL A 35 6.01 -1.76 -2.07
N ASN A 36 5.77 -1.82 -3.39
CA ASN A 36 4.42 -1.81 -3.95
C ASN A 36 3.60 -3.02 -3.48
N SER A 37 4.18 -4.22 -3.52
CA SER A 37 3.51 -5.44 -3.01
C SER A 37 3.17 -5.35 -1.53
N THR A 38 4.04 -4.73 -0.73
CA THR A 38 3.84 -4.58 0.71
C THR A 38 2.73 -3.58 1.01
N ILE A 39 2.69 -2.45 0.29
CA ILE A 39 1.63 -1.45 0.43
C ILE A 39 0.28 -2.02 -0.04
N PHE A 40 0.25 -2.82 -1.11
CA PHE A 40 -0.96 -3.53 -1.55
C PHE A 40 -1.54 -4.40 -0.42
N LEU A 41 -0.72 -5.20 0.26
CA LEU A 41 -1.18 -6.01 1.39
C LEU A 41 -1.71 -5.15 2.55
N MET A 42 -1.06 -4.01 2.84
CA MET A 42 -1.53 -3.10 3.89
C MET A 42 -2.89 -2.47 3.54
N ALA A 43 -3.10 -2.10 2.28
CA ALA A 43 -4.36 -1.57 1.78
C ALA A 43 -5.47 -2.63 1.78
N ASP A 44 -5.16 -3.88 1.44
CA ASP A 44 -6.11 -5.01 1.48
C ASP A 44 -6.54 -5.37 2.91
N LEU A 45 -5.65 -5.15 3.89
CA LEU A 45 -5.92 -5.36 5.32
C LEU A 45 -6.53 -4.14 6.03
N TYR A 46 -6.78 -3.04 5.32
CA TYR A 46 -7.32 -1.82 5.92
C TYR A 46 -8.82 -1.97 6.18
N ASN A 47 -9.22 -1.73 7.43
CA ASN A 47 -10.61 -1.69 7.85
C ASN A 47 -10.80 -0.52 8.84
N PRO A 48 -11.47 0.58 8.43
CA PRO A 48 -11.69 1.74 9.30
C PRO A 48 -12.72 1.48 10.40
N GLU A 49 -13.53 0.43 10.26
CA GLU A 49 -14.66 0.18 11.12
C GLU A 49 -14.24 -0.40 12.48
N SER A 50 -15.14 -0.33 13.44
CA SER A 50 -14.90 -0.80 14.80
C SER A 50 -14.99 -2.33 14.95
N ASP A 51 -15.47 -3.03 13.93
CA ASP A 51 -15.56 -4.49 13.87
C ASP A 51 -14.28 -5.13 13.31
N ARG A 52 -13.24 -4.33 13.07
CA ARG A 52 -11.96 -4.81 12.56
C ARG A 52 -11.31 -5.88 13.44
N GLU A 53 -10.66 -6.83 12.80
CA GLU A 53 -9.86 -7.86 13.47
C GLU A 53 -8.50 -7.31 13.92
N ASP A 54 -7.85 -7.95 14.91
CA ASP A 54 -6.59 -7.47 15.50
C ASP A 54 -5.44 -7.34 14.48
N TYR A 55 -5.48 -8.11 13.39
CA TYR A 55 -4.49 -8.08 12.32
C TYR A 55 -4.74 -6.96 11.30
N GLU A 56 -5.96 -6.42 11.24
CA GLU A 56 -6.36 -5.36 10.31
C GLU A 56 -5.74 -4.01 10.69
N PHE A 57 -5.83 -3.08 9.76
CA PHE A 57 -5.24 -1.75 9.86
C PHE A 57 -6.34 -0.72 10.01
N ASP A 58 -6.24 0.11 11.05
CA ASP A 58 -6.96 1.38 11.09
C ASP A 58 -6.19 2.48 10.37
N GLU A 59 -6.75 3.68 10.36
CA GLU A 59 -6.19 4.83 9.66
C GLU A 59 -4.76 5.16 10.11
N ASP A 60 -4.52 5.22 11.41
CA ASP A 60 -3.22 5.58 11.96
C ASP A 60 -2.17 4.52 11.64
N LYS A 61 -2.54 3.24 11.78
CA LYS A 61 -1.66 2.11 11.48
C LYS A 61 -1.33 2.06 9.99
N LEU A 62 -2.30 2.26 9.09
CA LEU A 62 -2.07 2.28 7.65
C LEU A 62 -1.12 3.42 7.27
N ARG A 63 -1.41 4.65 7.73
CA ARG A 63 -0.59 5.83 7.42
C ARG A 63 0.85 5.68 7.85
N LEU A 64 1.08 5.19 9.06
CA LEU A 64 2.41 4.99 9.61
C LEU A 64 3.18 3.94 8.81
N ASN A 65 2.57 2.78 8.54
CA ASN A 65 3.25 1.68 7.87
C ASN A 65 3.53 1.98 6.39
N VAL A 66 2.61 2.63 5.67
CA VAL A 66 2.86 3.10 4.30
C VAL A 66 4.04 4.08 4.27
N LYS A 67 4.12 5.01 5.23
CA LYS A 67 5.27 5.92 5.33
C LYS A 67 6.58 5.17 5.54
N LEU A 68 6.62 4.22 6.48
CA LEU A 68 7.80 3.41 6.78
C LEU A 68 8.24 2.58 5.55
N GLU A 69 7.29 2.05 4.79
CA GLU A 69 7.57 1.29 3.58
C GLU A 69 8.17 2.19 2.48
N LEU A 70 7.58 3.37 2.26
CA LEU A 70 8.08 4.35 1.30
C LEU A 70 9.48 4.89 1.65
N ASP A 71 9.82 4.97 2.95
CA ASP A 71 11.14 5.40 3.37
C ASP A 71 12.25 4.41 2.95
N LYS A 72 11.93 3.13 2.70
CA LYS A 72 12.88 2.15 2.13
C LYS A 72 13.36 2.54 0.73
N LEU A 73 12.50 3.17 -0.08
CA LEU A 73 12.88 3.69 -1.41
C LEU A 73 13.89 4.83 -1.34
N LYS A 74 13.93 5.57 -0.22
CA LYS A 74 14.90 6.66 -0.02
C LYS A 74 16.27 6.11 0.37
N LEU A 75 16.31 5.02 1.11
CA LEU A 75 17.54 4.35 1.53
C LEU A 75 18.25 3.68 0.34
N ASP A 76 17.50 3.13 -0.61
CA ASP A 76 18.04 2.56 -1.85
C ASP A 76 18.80 3.58 -2.71
N LYS A 77 18.42 4.86 -2.65
CA LYS A 77 19.07 5.93 -3.43
C LYS A 77 20.36 6.50 -2.81
N ILE A 78 20.71 6.05 -1.59
CA ILE A 78 21.85 6.56 -0.83
C ILE A 78 23.06 5.60 -0.88
N ILE A 79 22.85 4.36 -1.33
CA ILE A 79 23.88 3.32 -1.49
C ILE A 79 24.21 3.17 -2.97
#